data_AF-A0A0B7MHS4-F1
#
_entry.id   AF-A0A0B7MHS4-F1
#
_cell.length_a   1.000
_cell.length_b   1.000
_cell.length_c   1.000
_cell.angle_alpha   90.00
_cell.angle_beta   90.00
_cell.angle_gamma   90.00
#
_symmetry.space_group_name_H-M   'P 1'
#
loop_
_entity.id
_entity.type
_entity.pdbx_description
1 polymer ?
#
loop_
_entity_poly.entity_id
_entity_poly.type
_entity_poly.pdbx_seq_one_letter_code
_entity_poly.pdbx_strand_id
1 'polypeptide(L)'
;MGDRPYRGVSFYEYKLERVMKRLRVESYNFNWDRWGCYVDFYYRGELYRFEHSVEKARSRGVELRSGSESFIEVVLTFEDIASIVERGIYGLETWVRGMKYLPRAIELPEYFKILGFTEVPGSPEDIQQRYQTLSNQLPSNGGEREAKLQQLKNAAEEAFHYFRKNRPTIQ
;
A
#
# COMPACT_ATOMS: atom_id res chain seq x y z
N MET A 1 -16.49 16.15 -30.66
CA MET A 1 -16.07 15.24 -29.58
C MET A 1 -17.33 14.63 -29.00
N GLY A 2 -17.51 13.32 -29.15
CA GLY A 2 -18.73 12.65 -28.70
C GLY A 2 -18.73 12.45 -27.19
N ASP A 3 -19.74 12.99 -26.51
CA ASP A 3 -20.05 12.65 -25.13
C ASP A 3 -20.26 11.14 -25.03
N ARG A 4 -19.29 10.42 -24.43
CA ARG A 4 -19.57 9.06 -23.98
C ARG A 4 -20.48 9.21 -22.76
N PRO A 5 -21.69 8.65 -22.75
CA PRO A 5 -22.51 8.66 -21.55
C PRO A 5 -21.73 7.89 -20.47
N TYR A 6 -21.21 8.62 -19.49
CA TYR A 6 -20.54 8.04 -18.34
C TYR A 6 -21.58 7.18 -17.61
N ARG A 7 -21.52 5.86 -17.85
CA ARG A 7 -22.16 4.89 -16.97
C ARG A 7 -21.53 5.07 -15.58
N GLY A 8 -22.32 4.96 -14.51
CA GLY A 8 -21.83 5.18 -13.15
C GLY A 8 -20.62 4.31 -12.80
N VAL A 9 -19.86 4.72 -11.77
CA VAL A 9 -18.58 4.08 -11.39
C VAL A 9 -18.66 2.56 -11.22
N SER A 10 -19.80 2.02 -10.76
CA SER A 10 -20.03 0.57 -10.64
C SER A 10 -19.89 -0.20 -11.96
N PHE A 11 -20.21 0.43 -13.11
CA PHE A 11 -19.96 -0.16 -14.43
C PHE A 11 -18.45 -0.35 -14.67
N TYR A 12 -17.64 0.59 -14.21
CA TYR A 12 -16.19 0.56 -14.37
C TYR A 12 -15.51 -0.40 -13.38
N GLU A 13 -16.09 -0.63 -12.20
CA GLU A 13 -15.66 -1.72 -11.29
C GLU A 13 -15.83 -3.09 -11.96
N TYR A 14 -17.00 -3.34 -12.56
CA TYR A 14 -17.24 -4.57 -13.34
C TYR A 14 -16.33 -4.66 -14.58
N LYS A 15 -16.10 -3.53 -15.27
CA LYS A 15 -15.18 -3.49 -16.41
C LYS A 15 -13.75 -3.83 -16.00
N LEU A 16 -13.29 -3.33 -14.85
CA LEU A 16 -11.96 -3.61 -14.32
C LEU A 16 -11.74 -5.13 -14.19
N GLU A 17 -12.70 -5.86 -13.62
CA GLU A 17 -12.63 -7.32 -13.51
C GLU A 17 -12.42 -8.00 -14.87
N ARG A 18 -13.19 -7.59 -15.89
CA ARG A 18 -13.07 -8.14 -17.24
C ARG A 18 -11.72 -7.83 -17.88
N VAL A 19 -11.20 -6.63 -17.67
CA VAL A 19 -9.91 -6.21 -18.22
C VAL A 19 -8.75 -6.92 -17.53
N MET A 20 -8.80 -7.11 -16.21
CA MET A 20 -7.78 -7.88 -15.48
C MET A 20 -7.70 -9.33 -15.95
N LYS A 21 -8.84 -9.97 -16.23
CA LYS A 21 -8.90 -11.30 -16.84
C LYS A 21 -8.22 -11.33 -18.22
N ARG A 22 -8.48 -10.34 -19.08
CA ARG A 22 -7.85 -10.21 -20.41
C ARG A 22 -6.33 -10.06 -20.31
N LEU A 23 -5.87 -9.32 -19.30
CA LEU A 23 -4.44 -9.10 -19.00
C LEU A 23 -3.76 -10.29 -18.32
N ARG A 24 -4.50 -11.37 -18.00
CA ARG A 24 -4.01 -12.54 -17.26
C ARG A 24 -3.40 -12.16 -15.91
N VAL A 25 -4.02 -11.18 -15.24
CA VAL A 25 -3.70 -10.80 -13.87
C VAL A 25 -4.42 -11.75 -12.92
N GLU A 26 -3.67 -12.38 -12.01
CA GLU A 26 -4.19 -13.42 -11.11
C GLU A 26 -4.94 -12.84 -9.92
N SER A 27 -4.40 -11.78 -9.32
CA SER A 27 -5.00 -11.12 -8.17
C SER A 27 -4.78 -9.61 -8.28
N TYR A 28 -5.81 -8.87 -7.87
CA TYR A 28 -5.77 -7.42 -7.82
C TYR A 28 -6.64 -6.89 -6.70
N ASN A 29 -6.33 -5.69 -6.24
CA ASN A 29 -7.12 -4.91 -5.29
C ASN A 29 -7.26 -3.49 -5.83
N PHE A 30 -8.34 -2.80 -5.51
CA PHE A 30 -8.52 -1.42 -5.93
C PHE A 30 -9.27 -0.62 -4.89
N ASN A 31 -9.12 0.70 -4.95
CA ASN A 31 -9.93 1.65 -4.21
C ASN A 31 -10.10 2.90 -5.04
N TRP A 32 -11.20 3.60 -4.81
CA TRP A 32 -11.37 4.99 -5.22
C TRP A 32 -12.09 5.73 -4.10
N ASP A 33 -11.60 6.93 -3.81
CA ASP A 33 -12.19 7.80 -2.79
C ASP A 33 -12.67 9.11 -3.44
N ARG A 34 -12.86 10.15 -2.63
CA ARG A 34 -13.29 11.46 -3.13
C ARG A 34 -12.26 12.10 -4.07
N TRP A 35 -10.97 11.83 -3.91
CA TRP A 35 -9.87 12.59 -4.50
C TRP A 35 -8.98 11.78 -5.44
N GLY A 36 -8.98 10.45 -5.35
CA GLY A 36 -8.19 9.61 -6.22
C GLY A 36 -8.57 8.15 -6.19
N CYS A 37 -7.70 7.34 -6.78
CA CYS A 37 -7.85 5.89 -6.86
C CYS A 37 -6.51 5.19 -6.99
N TYR A 38 -6.52 3.89 -6.71
CA TYR A 38 -5.43 2.99 -7.05
C TYR A 38 -5.97 1.63 -7.51
N VAL A 39 -5.15 0.93 -8.28
CA VAL A 39 -5.31 -0.48 -8.62
C VAL A 39 -3.96 -1.18 -8.43
N ASP A 40 -3.92 -2.11 -7.49
CA ASP A 40 -2.78 -2.99 -7.23
C ASP A 40 -3.01 -4.33 -7.87
N PHE A 41 -1.99 -4.91 -8.49
CA PHE A 41 -2.11 -6.23 -9.08
C PHE A 41 -0.79 -6.99 -9.07
N TYR A 42 -0.90 -8.32 -8.94
CA TYR A 42 0.24 -9.21 -9.08
C TYR A 42 0.34 -9.70 -10.53
N TYR A 43 1.55 -9.60 -11.08
CA TYR A 43 1.86 -10.13 -12.39
C TYR A 43 3.25 -10.76 -12.39
N ARG A 44 3.32 -12.05 -12.73
CA ARG A 44 4.57 -12.86 -12.69
C ARG A 44 5.31 -12.76 -11.35
N GLY A 45 4.57 -12.80 -10.24
CA GLY A 45 5.13 -12.76 -8.88
C GLY A 45 5.54 -11.37 -8.37
N GLU A 46 5.34 -10.33 -9.16
CA GLU A 46 5.70 -8.95 -8.80
C GLU A 46 4.44 -8.10 -8.58
N LEU A 47 4.49 -7.20 -7.60
CA LEU A 47 3.41 -6.27 -7.28
C LEU A 47 3.56 -4.97 -8.07
N TYR A 48 2.48 -4.56 -8.72
CA TYR A 48 2.38 -3.30 -9.45
C TYR A 48 1.24 -2.46 -8.88
N ARG A 49 1.38 -1.13 -8.92
CA ARG A 49 0.35 -0.18 -8.52
C ARG A 49 0.16 0.84 -9.63
N PHE A 50 -1.07 1.01 -10.05
CA PHE A 50 -1.51 2.11 -10.90
C PHE A 50 -2.30 3.09 -10.05
N GLU A 51 -1.86 4.34 -9.98
CA GLU A 51 -2.51 5.37 -9.16
C GLU A 51 -2.82 6.62 -9.97
N HIS A 52 -4.00 7.18 -9.69
CA HIS A 52 -4.41 8.45 -10.24
C HIS A 52 -5.20 9.28 -9.21
N SER A 53 -5.22 10.60 -9.42
CA SER A 53 -5.88 11.53 -8.51
C SER A 53 -6.20 12.83 -9.24
N VAL A 54 -7.16 13.56 -8.68
CA VAL A 54 -7.53 14.90 -9.15
C VAL A 54 -6.32 15.84 -9.14
N GLU A 55 -5.47 15.76 -8.12
CA GLU A 55 -4.25 16.57 -8.02
C GLU A 55 -3.22 16.20 -9.10
N LYS A 56 -3.01 14.91 -9.35
CA LYS A 56 -2.07 14.41 -10.37
C LYS A 56 -2.54 14.79 -11.77
N ALA A 57 -3.85 14.78 -12.04
CA ALA A 57 -4.43 15.28 -13.28
C ALA A 57 -4.23 16.79 -13.42
N ARG A 58 -4.58 17.56 -12.38
CA ARG A 58 -4.49 19.02 -12.38
C ARG A 58 -3.07 19.53 -12.61
N SER A 59 -2.06 18.89 -12.01
CA SER A 59 -0.65 19.25 -12.23
C SER A 59 -0.18 19.05 -13.68
N ARG A 60 -0.95 18.33 -14.49
CA ARG A 60 -0.71 18.08 -15.93
C ARG A 60 -1.70 18.81 -16.83
N GLY A 61 -2.50 19.72 -16.29
CA GLY A 61 -3.50 20.49 -17.05
C GLY A 61 -4.76 19.69 -17.42
N VAL A 62 -4.98 18.53 -16.82
CA VAL A 62 -6.21 17.73 -16.99
C VAL A 62 -7.15 18.00 -15.84
N GLU A 63 -8.42 18.29 -16.13
CA GLU A 63 -9.43 18.59 -15.13
C GLU A 63 -10.27 17.35 -14.82
N LEU A 64 -10.17 16.85 -13.59
CA LEU A 64 -11.02 15.80 -13.03
C LEU A 64 -11.82 16.36 -11.86
N ARG A 65 -13.07 15.92 -11.75
CA ARG A 65 -14.04 16.38 -10.74
C ARG A 65 -14.01 15.55 -9.47
N SER A 66 -13.60 14.28 -9.55
CA SER A 66 -13.64 13.35 -8.43
C SER A 66 -12.65 12.20 -8.56
N GLY A 67 -12.41 11.50 -7.45
CA GLY A 67 -11.66 10.24 -7.46
C GLY A 67 -12.34 9.15 -8.28
N SER A 68 -13.67 9.13 -8.38
CA SER A 68 -14.38 8.22 -9.28
C SER A 68 -14.07 8.48 -10.76
N GLU A 69 -13.93 9.74 -11.20
CA GLU A 69 -13.47 10.04 -12.56
C GLU A 69 -12.02 9.57 -12.78
N SER A 70 -11.14 9.79 -11.79
CA SER A 70 -9.77 9.29 -11.87
C SER A 70 -9.72 7.75 -11.99
N PHE A 71 -10.64 7.04 -11.31
CA PHE A 71 -10.76 5.59 -11.40
C PHE A 71 -11.22 5.15 -12.78
N ILE A 72 -12.21 5.85 -13.35
CA ILE A 72 -12.70 5.56 -14.70
C ILE A 72 -11.57 5.69 -15.72
N GLU A 73 -10.75 6.74 -15.63
CA GLU A 73 -9.59 6.90 -16.51
C GLU A 73 -8.55 5.78 -16.35
N VAL A 74 -8.29 5.33 -15.12
CA VAL A 74 -7.41 4.17 -14.87
C VAL A 74 -7.97 2.90 -15.52
N VAL A 75 -9.27 2.62 -15.36
CA VAL A 75 -9.91 1.44 -15.97
C VAL A 75 -9.87 1.50 -17.50
N LEU A 76 -10.12 2.68 -18.09
CA LEU A 76 -10.02 2.88 -19.54
C LEU A 76 -8.58 2.69 -20.03
N THR A 77 -7.59 3.17 -19.27
CA THR A 77 -6.18 2.96 -19.59
C THR A 77 -5.82 1.48 -19.60
N PHE A 78 -6.31 0.70 -18.63
CA PHE A 78 -6.13 -0.75 -18.65
C PHE A 78 -6.81 -1.41 -19.85
N GLU A 79 -7.99 -0.93 -20.28
CA GLU A 79 -8.69 -1.43 -21.47
C GLU A 79 -7.89 -1.20 -22.75
N ASP A 80 -7.24 -0.03 -22.86
CA ASP A 80 -6.34 0.29 -23.96
C ASP A 80 -5.09 -0.61 -23.94
N ILE A 81 -4.46 -0.79 -22.77
CA ILE A 81 -3.31 -1.71 -22.61
C ILE A 81 -3.69 -3.14 -22.99
N ALA A 82 -4.84 -3.65 -22.53
CA ALA A 82 -5.32 -4.98 -22.87
C ALA A 82 -5.49 -5.14 -24.39
N SER A 83 -6.04 -4.12 -25.05
CA SER A 83 -6.22 -4.12 -26.50
C SER A 83 -4.88 -4.13 -27.25
N ILE A 84 -3.85 -3.45 -26.74
CA ILE A 84 -2.49 -3.49 -27.30
C ILE A 84 -1.86 -4.88 -27.13
N VAL A 85 -2.01 -5.48 -25.94
CA VAL A 85 -1.49 -6.82 -25.63
C VAL A 85 -2.15 -7.88 -26.52
N GLU A 86 -3.47 -7.82 -26.69
CA GLU A 86 -4.22 -8.75 -27.54
C GLU A 86 -3.86 -8.65 -29.03
N ARG A 87 -3.43 -7.48 -29.49
CA ARG A 87 -2.90 -7.29 -30.85
C ARG A 87 -1.50 -7.89 -31.04
N GLY A 88 -0.85 -8.34 -29.97
CA GLY A 88 0.48 -8.96 -30.02
C GLY A 88 1.63 -7.98 -30.27
N ILE A 89 1.42 -6.67 -30.05
CA ILE A 89 2.46 -5.65 -30.29
C ILE A 89 3.56 -5.77 -29.21
N TYR A 90 3.16 -5.79 -27.94
CA TYR A 90 4.03 -6.01 -26.78
C TYR A 90 3.25 -6.71 -25.66
N GLY A 91 3.95 -7.50 -24.83
CA GLY A 91 3.39 -8.06 -23.61
C GLY A 91 3.16 -7.01 -22.52
N LEU A 92 2.35 -7.35 -21.50
CA LEU A 92 2.04 -6.47 -20.38
C LEU A 92 3.32 -5.99 -19.66
N GLU A 93 4.34 -6.84 -19.58
CA GLU A 93 5.65 -6.56 -18.97
C GLU A 93 6.34 -5.32 -19.53
N THR A 94 6.12 -4.98 -20.81
CA THR A 94 6.70 -3.80 -21.44
C THR A 94 6.05 -2.53 -20.88
N TRP A 95 4.75 -2.58 -20.63
CA TRP A 95 3.96 -1.42 -20.18
C TRP A 95 4.08 -1.18 -18.68
N VAL A 96 4.15 -2.26 -17.89
CA VAL A 96 4.17 -2.15 -16.42
C VAL A 96 5.57 -1.94 -15.83
N ARG A 97 6.62 -1.93 -16.67
CA ARG A 97 8.02 -1.79 -16.21
C ARG A 97 8.27 -0.51 -15.40
N GLY A 98 7.64 0.61 -15.80
CA GLY A 98 7.70 1.88 -15.08
C GLY A 98 6.71 2.00 -13.91
N MET A 99 5.85 0.98 -13.73
CA MET A 99 4.79 0.94 -12.72
C MET A 99 5.12 -0.03 -11.59
N LYS A 100 6.35 -0.58 -11.57
CA LYS A 100 6.79 -1.48 -10.50
C LYS A 100 6.65 -0.74 -9.19
N TYR A 101 5.70 -1.18 -8.39
CA TYR A 101 5.46 -0.59 -7.09
C TYR A 101 6.43 -1.25 -6.16
N LEU A 102 7.48 -0.52 -5.78
CA LEU A 102 8.20 -0.87 -4.58
C LEU A 102 7.21 -0.67 -3.44
N PRO A 103 6.84 -1.70 -2.65
CA PRO A 103 6.06 -1.47 -1.46
C PRO A 103 6.76 -0.36 -0.69
N ARG A 104 6.03 0.70 -0.32
CA ARG A 104 6.58 1.74 0.54
C ARG A 104 7.32 1.02 1.65
N ALA A 105 8.61 1.33 1.83
CA ALA A 105 9.37 0.80 2.94
C ALA A 105 8.45 0.94 4.15
N ILE A 106 8.12 -0.18 4.80
CA ILE A 106 7.43 -0.12 6.06
C ILE A 106 8.41 0.65 6.94
N GLU A 107 8.20 1.95 7.07
CA GLU A 107 9.03 2.77 7.93
C GLU A 107 8.84 2.19 9.29
N LEU A 108 9.88 1.51 9.78
CA LEU A 108 9.82 0.80 11.04
C LEU A 108 9.36 1.81 12.10
N PRO A 109 8.18 1.60 12.72
CA PRO A 109 7.68 2.54 13.71
C PRO A 109 8.73 2.88 14.76
N GLU A 110 8.77 4.14 15.21
CA GLU A 110 9.80 4.62 16.14
C GLU A 110 9.87 3.79 17.43
N TYR A 111 8.74 3.28 17.93
CA TYR A 111 8.73 2.40 19.10
C TYR A 111 9.49 1.07 18.88
N PHE A 112 9.53 0.53 17.67
CA PHE A 112 10.38 -0.63 17.36
C PHE A 112 11.86 -0.24 17.28
N LYS A 113 12.18 0.95 16.74
CA LYS A 113 13.56 1.47 16.73
C LYS A 113 14.08 1.74 18.14
N ILE A 114 13.25 2.28 19.03
CA ILE A 114 13.58 2.52 20.45
C ILE A 114 13.91 1.20 21.17
N LEU A 115 13.20 0.12 20.84
CA LEU A 115 13.50 -1.23 21.34
C LEU A 115 14.68 -1.89 20.58
N GLY A 116 15.30 -1.18 19.65
CA GLY A 116 16.49 -1.64 18.93
C GLY A 116 16.20 -2.74 17.90
N PHE A 117 15.00 -2.78 17.33
CA PHE A 117 14.70 -3.60 16.16
C PHE A 117 15.10 -2.87 14.87
N THR A 118 15.44 -3.64 13.84
CA THR A 118 15.74 -3.17 12.47
C THR A 118 14.65 -3.54 11.46
N GLU A 119 13.70 -4.38 11.89
CA GLU A 119 12.53 -4.84 11.16
C GLU A 119 11.38 -5.08 12.14
N VAL A 120 10.16 -5.26 11.66
CA VAL A 120 9.02 -5.55 12.54
C VAL A 120 9.25 -6.93 13.17
N PRO A 121 9.21 -7.07 14.51
CA PRO A 121 9.42 -8.35 15.18
C PRO A 121 8.36 -9.39 14.75
N GLY A 122 8.70 -10.67 14.90
CA GLY A 122 7.83 -11.77 14.50
C GLY A 122 6.68 -12.01 15.47
N SER A 123 6.88 -11.70 16.76
CA SER A 123 5.87 -11.94 17.78
C SER A 123 5.90 -10.97 18.97
N PRO A 124 4.83 -10.91 19.78
CA PRO A 124 4.82 -10.17 21.04
C PRO A 124 5.89 -10.62 22.03
N GLU A 125 6.28 -11.89 21.99
CA GLU A 125 7.31 -12.45 22.86
C GLU A 125 8.69 -11.82 22.58
N ASP A 126 8.99 -11.51 21.30
CA ASP A 126 10.22 -10.81 20.91
C ASP A 126 10.31 -9.43 21.58
N ILE A 127 9.18 -8.70 21.66
CA ILE A 127 9.10 -7.40 22.34
C ILE A 127 9.46 -7.57 23.82
N GLN A 128 8.88 -8.56 24.48
CA GLN A 128 9.08 -8.79 25.92
C GLN A 128 10.54 -9.13 26.24
N GLN A 129 11.15 -10.04 25.46
CA GLN A 129 12.56 -10.40 25.63
C GLN A 129 13.49 -9.20 25.43
N ARG A 130 13.20 -8.40 24.39
CA ARG A 130 14.01 -7.23 24.07
C ARG A 130 13.91 -6.15 25.13
N TYR A 131 12.70 -5.86 25.62
CA TYR A 131 12.46 -4.92 26.71
C TYR A 131 13.20 -5.33 27.99
N GLN A 132 13.13 -6.61 28.39
CA GLN A 132 13.85 -7.11 29.56
C GLN A 132 15.37 -6.97 29.41
N THR A 133 15.90 -7.33 28.24
CA THR A 133 17.34 -7.21 27.95
C THR A 133 17.81 -5.76 28.08
N LEU A 134 17.10 -4.81 27.46
CA LEU A 134 17.46 -3.39 27.51
C LEU A 134 17.31 -2.82 28.93
N SER A 135 16.25 -3.21 29.65
CA SER A 135 16.02 -2.75 31.03
C SER A 135 17.13 -3.21 31.98
N ASN A 136 17.64 -4.44 31.79
CA ASN A 136 18.72 -5.01 32.61
C ASN A 136 20.10 -4.41 32.27
N GLN A 137 20.29 -3.90 31.06
CA GLN A 137 21.55 -3.27 30.62
C GLN A 137 21.67 -1.80 31.06
N LEU A 138 20.62 -1.21 31.62
CA LEU A 138 20.67 0.17 32.11
C LEU A 138 21.58 0.28 33.35
N PRO A 139 22.47 1.29 33.42
CA PRO A 139 23.34 1.50 34.57
C PRO A 139 22.53 1.75 35.85
N SER A 140 23.07 1.38 37.01
CA SER A 140 22.31 1.29 38.25
C SER A 140 21.80 2.64 38.80
N ASN A 141 22.47 3.77 38.54
CA ASN A 141 22.14 5.07 39.16
C ASN A 141 22.16 6.24 38.16
N GLY A 142 21.17 7.15 38.27
CA GLY A 142 21.12 8.45 37.57
C GLY A 142 19.71 8.80 37.06
N GLY A 143 19.32 10.08 37.08
CA GLY A 143 18.00 10.53 36.58
C GLY A 143 17.76 10.21 35.10
N GLU A 144 18.82 10.03 34.31
CA GLU A 144 18.75 9.54 32.93
C GLU A 144 18.25 8.09 32.82
N ARG A 145 18.42 7.27 33.87
CA ARG A 145 17.93 5.89 33.92
C ARG A 145 16.41 5.85 33.91
N GLU A 146 15.78 6.65 34.75
CA GLU A 146 14.32 6.68 34.88
C GLU A 146 13.67 7.16 33.58
N ALA A 147 14.24 8.19 32.95
CA ALA A 147 13.79 8.68 31.66
C ALA A 147 13.89 7.62 30.56
N LYS A 148 15.03 6.92 30.46
CA LYS A 148 15.23 5.83 29.48
C LYS A 148 14.31 4.64 29.76
N LEU A 149 14.13 4.27 31.02
CA LEU A 149 13.23 3.16 31.40
C LEU A 149 11.78 3.50 31.03
N GLN A 150 11.34 4.73 31.27
CA GLN A 150 10.01 5.18 30.88
C GLN A 150 9.83 5.19 29.35
N GLN A 151 10.86 5.61 28.60
CA GLN A 151 10.84 5.57 27.14
C GLN A 151 10.72 4.13 26.60
N LEU A 152 11.48 3.19 27.17
CA LEU A 152 11.40 1.76 26.80
C LEU A 152 10.03 1.17 27.12
N LYS A 153 9.43 1.56 28.26
CA LYS A 153 8.10 1.10 28.66
C LYS A 153 7.02 1.60 27.70
N ASN A 154 7.02 2.88 27.37
CA ASN A 154 6.07 3.47 26.42
C ASN A 154 6.19 2.78 25.04
N ALA A 155 7.42 2.59 24.56
CA ALA A 155 7.67 1.90 23.30
C ALA A 155 7.18 0.44 23.32
N ALA A 156 7.37 -0.29 24.42
CA ALA A 156 6.86 -1.65 24.56
C ALA A 156 5.33 -1.69 24.53
N GLU A 157 4.65 -0.76 25.23
CA GLU A 157 3.18 -0.67 25.23
C GLU A 157 2.61 -0.41 23.83
N GLU A 158 3.21 0.52 23.07
CA GLU A 158 2.84 0.79 21.68
C GLU A 158 3.09 -0.42 20.76
N ALA A 159 4.24 -1.09 20.94
CA ALA A 159 4.58 -2.29 20.19
C ALA A 159 3.58 -3.44 20.46
N PHE A 160 3.14 -3.64 21.72
CA PHE A 160 2.09 -4.61 22.03
C PHE A 160 0.74 -4.21 21.42
N HIS A 161 0.41 -2.91 21.41
CA HIS A 161 -0.80 -2.42 20.78
C HIS A 161 -0.81 -2.69 19.27
N TYR A 162 0.34 -2.57 18.59
CA TYR A 162 0.49 -2.94 17.18
C TYR A 162 0.04 -4.39 16.92
N PHE A 163 0.52 -5.36 17.70
CA PHE A 163 0.13 -6.76 17.54
C PHE A 163 -1.33 -7.05 17.91
N ARG A 164 -1.91 -6.31 18.85
CA ARG A 164 -3.34 -6.41 19.18
C ARG A 164 -4.22 -5.93 18.03
N LYS A 165 -3.85 -4.83 17.38
CA LYS A 165 -4.57 -4.23 16.26
C LYS A 165 -4.40 -5.04 14.97
N ASN A 166 -3.21 -5.58 14.74
CA ASN A 166 -2.84 -6.29 13.51
C ASN A 166 -2.86 -7.81 13.65
N ARG A 167 -3.51 -8.35 14.69
CA ARG A 167 -3.73 -9.79 14.79
C ARG A 167 -4.46 -10.24 13.51
N PRO A 168 -3.91 -11.17 12.72
CA PRO A 168 -4.68 -11.74 11.63
C PRO A 168 -5.93 -12.35 12.27
N THR A 169 -7.09 -11.85 11.87
CA THR A 169 -8.34 -12.55 12.11
C THR A 169 -8.23 -13.81 11.27
N ILE A 170 -7.77 -14.90 11.88
CA ILE A 170 -7.88 -16.22 11.30
C ILE A 170 -9.38 -16.49 11.27
N GLN A 171 -10.01 -16.22 10.12
CA GLN A 171 -11.28 -16.84 9.73
C GLN A 171 -10.95 -18.20 9.12
#